data_AF-F8X2E1-F1
#
_entry.id   AF-F8X2E1-F1
#
_cell.length_a   1.000
_cell.length_b   1.000
_cell.length_c   1.000
_cell.angle_alpha   90.00
_cell.angle_beta   90.00
_cell.angle_gamma   90.00
#
_symmetry.space_group_name_H-M   'P 1'
#
loop_
_entity.id
_entity.type
_entity.pdbx_description
1 polymer ?
#
loop_
_entity_poly.entity_id
_entity_poly.type
_entity_poly.pdbx_seq_one_letter_code
_entity_poly.pdbx_strand_id
1 'polypeptide(L)'
;MKAFKDLVFYGHPIALSSLDDYRDAKQASMTFDNGYGISVLLGNCFYSNGIDTYEVAVIKDGRICYTTPIANDVIGYITEEQVSEIMNKIQEI
;
A
#
# COMPACT_ATOMS: atom_id res chain seq x y z
N MET A 1 -5.42 -12.30 11.75
CA MET A 1 -5.56 -11.15 10.85
C MET A 1 -4.47 -11.23 9.79
N LYS A 2 -4.77 -10.76 8.58
CA LYS A 2 -3.78 -10.61 7.50
C LYS A 2 -2.79 -9.51 7.86
N ALA A 3 -1.52 -9.69 7.49
CA ALA A 3 -0.42 -8.78 7.80
C ALA A 3 0.49 -8.58 6.57
N PHE A 4 1.52 -7.74 6.69
CA PHE A 4 2.42 -7.39 5.58
C PHE A 4 2.99 -8.61 4.85
N LYS A 5 3.39 -9.65 5.60
CA LYS A 5 3.91 -10.91 5.05
C LYS A 5 2.94 -11.66 4.13
N ASP A 6 1.65 -11.36 4.18
CA ASP A 6 0.61 -11.95 3.33
C ASP A 6 0.43 -11.18 2.01
N LEU A 7 1.08 -10.01 1.86
CA LEU A 7 1.06 -9.22 0.64
C LEU A 7 1.95 -9.85 -0.43
N VAL A 8 1.47 -9.86 -1.66
CA VAL A 8 2.24 -10.27 -2.84
C VAL A 8 2.45 -9.05 -3.71
N PHE A 9 3.71 -8.67 -3.88
CA PHE A 9 4.10 -7.52 -4.70
C PHE A 9 4.29 -7.91 -6.16
N TYR A 10 3.72 -7.11 -7.05
CA TYR A 10 3.93 -7.17 -8.49
C TYR A 10 4.54 -5.86 -8.99
N GLY A 11 5.15 -5.87 -10.19
CA GLY A 11 5.62 -4.63 -10.81
C GLY A 11 4.46 -3.67 -11.05
N HIS A 12 4.61 -2.41 -10.65
CA HIS A 12 3.60 -1.38 -10.88
C HIS A 12 3.64 -0.95 -12.36
N PRO A 13 2.50 -0.65 -13.02
CA PRO A 13 2.48 -0.24 -14.43
C PRO A 13 3.38 0.96 -14.75
N ILE A 14 3.63 1.85 -13.78
CA ILE A 14 4.55 2.99 -13.96
C ILE A 14 6.00 2.55 -14.24
N ALA A 15 6.38 1.34 -13.81
CA ALA A 15 7.68 0.75 -14.11
C ALA A 15 7.87 0.42 -15.60
N LEU A 16 6.79 0.38 -16.39
CA LEU A 16 6.87 0.24 -17.85
C LEU A 16 7.28 1.54 -18.56
N SER A 17 7.36 2.67 -17.83
CA SER A 17 7.88 3.90 -18.40
C SER A 17 9.35 3.77 -18.80
N SER A 18 9.82 4.62 -19.71
CA SER A 18 11.23 4.72 -20.06
C SER A 18 12.07 5.51 -19.04
N LEU A 19 11.48 5.92 -17.90
CA LEU A 19 12.17 6.71 -16.87
C LEU A 19 12.84 5.77 -15.86
N ASP A 20 14.14 5.99 -15.64
CA ASP A 20 14.94 5.16 -14.73
C ASP A 20 14.38 5.16 -13.30
N ASP A 21 13.84 6.29 -12.85
CA ASP A 21 13.28 6.50 -11.51
C ASP A 21 12.08 5.60 -11.17
N TYR A 22 11.45 4.97 -12.18
CA TYR A 22 10.24 4.16 -12.00
C TYR A 22 10.50 2.66 -12.06
N ARG A 23 11.72 2.22 -12.41
CA ARG A 23 12.04 0.81 -12.67
C ARG A 23 11.84 -0.12 -11.47
N ASP A 24 11.94 0.41 -10.26
CA ASP A 24 11.79 -0.32 -9.00
C ASP A 24 10.35 -0.31 -8.48
N ALA A 25 9.42 0.38 -9.15
CA ALA A 25 8.06 0.56 -8.70
C ALA A 25 7.29 -0.78 -8.64
N LYS A 26 6.77 -1.09 -7.46
CA LYS A 26 6.00 -2.29 -7.16
C LYS A 26 4.74 -1.93 -6.36
N GLN A 27 3.74 -2.79 -6.45
CA GLN A 27 2.50 -2.66 -5.71
C GLN A 27 2.03 -4.02 -5.19
N ALA A 28 1.49 -4.04 -3.99
CA ALA A 28 0.60 -5.08 -3.49
C ALA A 28 -0.77 -4.47 -3.17
N SER A 29 -1.83 -5.25 -3.34
CA SER A 29 -3.16 -4.85 -2.89
C SER A 29 -3.91 -6.06 -2.34
N MET A 30 -4.74 -5.81 -1.33
CA MET A 30 -5.54 -6.84 -0.68
C MET A 30 -6.88 -6.24 -0.24
N THR A 31 -7.98 -6.96 -0.52
CA THR A 31 -9.32 -6.65 0.01
C THR A 31 -9.64 -7.63 1.14
N PHE A 32 -10.31 -7.14 2.17
CA PHE A 32 -10.74 -7.90 3.34
C PHE A 32 -12.25 -8.12 3.31
N ASP A 33 -12.74 -9.00 4.20
CA ASP A 33 -14.14 -9.44 4.22
C ASP A 33 -15.15 -8.30 4.52
N ASN A 34 -14.70 -7.20 5.15
CA ASN A 34 -15.53 -6.02 5.43
C ASN A 34 -15.66 -5.06 4.22
N GLY A 35 -15.14 -5.43 3.05
CA GLY A 35 -15.20 -4.64 1.81
C GLY A 35 -14.16 -3.51 1.74
N TYR A 36 -13.39 -3.28 2.80
CA TYR A 36 -12.21 -2.43 2.78
C TYR A 36 -10.97 -3.23 2.41
N GLY A 37 -9.90 -2.53 2.10
CA GLY A 37 -8.64 -3.12 1.74
C GLY A 37 -7.48 -2.14 1.86
N ILE A 38 -6.33 -2.59 1.39
CA ILE A 38 -5.10 -1.83 1.37
C ILE A 38 -4.48 -1.86 -0.03
N SER A 39 -3.88 -0.74 -0.43
CA SER A 39 -2.91 -0.65 -1.53
C SER A 39 -1.57 -0.23 -0.94
N VAL A 40 -0.51 -0.98 -1.24
CA VAL A 40 0.83 -0.78 -0.70
C VAL A 40 1.79 -0.62 -1.87
N LEU A 41 2.50 0.51 -1.92
CA LEU A 41 3.45 0.86 -2.97
C LEU A 41 4.88 0.86 -2.41
N LEU A 42 5.82 0.41 -3.26
CA LEU A 42 7.26 0.37 -2.98
C LEU A 42 8.00 0.89 -4.21
N GLY A 43 8.98 1.78 -4.01
CA GLY A 43 9.83 2.32 -5.08
C GLY A 43 10.15 3.79 -4.87
N ASN A 44 11.30 4.25 -5.36
CA ASN A 44 11.81 5.61 -5.15
C ASN A 44 10.90 6.73 -5.68
N CYS A 45 9.97 6.39 -6.57
CA CYS A 45 8.99 7.32 -7.13
C CYS A 45 7.73 7.54 -6.29
N PHE A 46 7.57 6.77 -5.22
CA PHE A 46 6.48 6.90 -4.25
C PHE A 46 6.99 7.55 -2.96
N TYR A 47 6.12 7.73 -1.96
CA TYR A 47 6.55 8.04 -0.60
C TYR A 47 7.19 6.83 0.09
N SER A 48 8.31 6.37 -0.47
CA SER A 48 9.07 5.18 -0.12
C SER A 48 10.54 5.44 -0.42
N ASN A 49 11.43 4.87 0.38
CA ASN A 49 12.88 4.87 0.14
C ASN A 49 13.34 3.81 -0.89
N GLY A 50 12.41 3.09 -1.52
CA GLY A 50 12.69 2.05 -2.50
C GLY A 50 13.29 0.75 -1.96
N ILE A 51 13.43 0.61 -0.63
CA ILE A 51 14.09 -0.53 0.02
C ILE A 51 13.12 -1.25 0.96
N ASP A 52 12.69 -0.57 2.03
CA ASP A 52 11.98 -1.16 3.17
C ASP A 52 10.95 -0.22 3.82
N THR A 53 10.65 0.89 3.15
CA THR A 53 9.52 1.75 3.53
C THR A 53 8.48 1.80 2.42
N TYR A 54 7.24 2.04 2.79
CA TYR A 54 6.09 1.87 1.92
C TYR A 54 5.18 3.09 1.94
N GLU A 55 4.45 3.28 0.84
CA GLU A 55 3.31 4.18 0.78
C GLU A 55 2.02 3.35 0.81
N VAL A 56 1.07 3.74 1.64
CA VAL A 56 -0.17 3.00 1.86
C VAL A 56 -1.40 3.88 1.62
N ALA A 57 -2.38 3.32 0.91
CA ALA A 57 -3.73 3.84 0.82
C ALA A 57 -4.75 2.83 1.33
N VAL A 58 -5.76 3.29 2.07
CA VAL A 58 -6.96 2.49 2.34
C VAL A 58 -7.80 2.47 1.06
N ILE A 59 -8.32 1.29 0.69
CA ILE A 59 -9.22 1.15 -0.45
C ILE A 59 -10.57 0.59 -0.02
N LYS A 60 -11.62 0.88 -0.79
CA LYS A 60 -12.95 0.30 -0.68
C LYS A 60 -13.49 0.09 -2.08
N ASP A 61 -13.99 -1.11 -2.38
CA ASP A 61 -14.50 -1.47 -3.70
C ASP A 61 -13.52 -1.14 -4.85
N GLY A 62 -12.22 -1.35 -4.60
CA GLY A 62 -11.14 -1.11 -5.56
C GLY A 62 -10.75 0.36 -5.78
N ARG A 63 -11.27 1.30 -4.97
CA ARG A 63 -10.94 2.73 -5.05
C ARG A 63 -10.35 3.23 -3.74
N ILE A 64 -9.47 4.23 -3.80
CA ILE A 64 -8.93 4.87 -2.59
C ILE A 64 -10.07 5.46 -1.76
N CYS A 65 -10.02 5.20 -0.45
CA CYS A 65 -11.02 5.61 0.52
C CYS A 65 -10.40 6.58 1.53
N TYR A 66 -10.79 7.85 1.43
CA TYR A 66 -10.31 8.94 2.29
C TYR A 66 -11.21 9.21 3.51
N THR A 67 -12.28 8.44 3.67
CA THR A 67 -13.32 8.69 4.69
C THR A 67 -13.18 7.79 5.92
N THR A 68 -12.04 7.12 6.09
CA THR A 68 -11.79 6.26 7.25
C THR A 68 -11.06 7.04 8.35
N PRO A 69 -11.24 6.70 9.64
CA PRO A 69 -10.44 7.29 10.71
C PRO A 69 -8.97 6.82 10.70
N ILE A 70 -8.63 5.86 9.84
CA ILE A 70 -7.28 5.30 9.71
C ILE A 70 -6.41 6.22 8.87
N ALA A 71 -6.93 6.63 7.71
CA ALA A 71 -6.23 7.50 6.78
C ALA A 71 -7.23 8.35 5.99
N ASN A 72 -6.94 9.64 5.90
CA ASN A 72 -7.64 10.63 5.07
C ASN A 72 -6.83 11.03 3.82
N ASP A 73 -5.62 10.47 3.68
CA ASP A 73 -4.74 10.55 2.51
C ASP A 73 -3.82 9.30 2.51
N VAL A 74 -2.84 9.22 1.61
CA VAL A 74 -1.79 8.20 1.65
C VAL A 74 -0.87 8.38 2.87
N ILE A 75 -0.35 7.27 3.39
CA ILE A 75 0.63 7.26 4.49
C ILE A 75 1.96 6.77 3.93
N GLY A 76 2.95 7.64 3.88
CA GLY A 76 4.26 7.36 3.30
C GLY A 76 5.35 7.05 4.32
N TYR A 77 6.44 6.48 3.84
CA TYR A 77 7.68 6.21 4.58
C TYR A 77 7.49 5.37 5.85
N ILE A 78 6.58 4.39 5.80
CA ILE A 78 6.30 3.49 6.93
C ILE A 78 6.91 2.11 6.75
N THR A 79 7.23 1.44 7.86
CA THR A 79 7.83 0.10 7.88
C THR A 79 6.80 -1.02 7.66
N GLU A 80 7.26 -2.23 7.39
CA GLU A 80 6.41 -3.43 7.28
C GLU A 80 5.52 -3.67 8.51
N GLU A 81 6.05 -3.37 9.70
CA GLU A 81 5.34 -3.49 10.97
C GLU A 81 4.19 -2.48 11.03
N GLN A 82 4.44 -1.23 10.65
CA GLN A 82 3.42 -0.18 10.58
C GLN A 82 2.36 -0.48 9.50
N VAL A 83 2.75 -1.03 8.36
CA VAL A 83 1.80 -1.52 7.34
C VAL A 83 0.91 -2.61 7.93
N SER A 84 1.48 -3.55 8.70
CA SER A 84 0.71 -4.61 9.37
C SER A 84 -0.27 -4.06 10.41
N GLU A 85 0.12 -3.04 11.17
CA GLU A 85 -0.77 -2.34 12.10
C GLU A 85 -1.94 -1.66 11.39
N ILE A 86 -1.69 -1.02 10.25
CA ILE A 86 -2.74 -0.44 9.41
C ILE A 86 -3.67 -1.53 8.87
N MET A 87 -3.14 -2.64 8.37
CA MET A 87 -3.95 -3.78 7.91
C MET A 87 -4.87 -4.31 9.01
N ASN A 88 -4.38 -4.42 10.25
CA ASN A 88 -5.21 -4.83 11.39
C ASN A 88 -6.35 -3.82 11.64
N LYS A 89 -6.05 -2.51 11.65
CA LYS A 89 -7.07 -1.46 11.82
C LYS A 89 -8.13 -1.49 10.72
N ILE A 90 -7.73 -1.75 9.47
CA ILE A 90 -8.68 -1.82 8.34
C ILE A 90 -9.61 -3.03 8.50
N GLN A 91 -9.10 -4.18 8.95
CA GLN A 91 -9.90 -5.39 9.19
C GLN A 91 -10.92 -5.23 10.34
N GLU A 92 -10.73 -4.25 11.22
CA GLU A 92 -11.60 -3.97 12.38
C GLU A 92 -12.62 -2.84 12.14
N ILE A 93 -12.67 -2.26 10.93
CA ILE A 93 -13.76 -1.35 10.51
C ILE A 93 -15.06 -2.14 10.37
#